data_AF-A0A8S4QWA1-F1
#
_entry.id   AF-A0A8S4QWA1-F1
#
_cell.length_a   1.000
_cell.length_b   1.000
_cell.length_c   1.000
_cell.angle_alpha   90.00
_cell.angle_beta   90.00
_cell.angle_gamma   90.00
#
_symmetry.space_group_name_H-M   'P 1'
#
loop_
_entity.id
_entity.type
_entity.pdbx_description
1 polymer ?
#
loop_
_entity_poly.entity_id
_entity_poly.type
_entity_poly.pdbx_seq_one_letter_code
_entity_poly.pdbx_strand_id
1 'polypeptide(L)'
;MDKWEAVLTSCQDENDQRTFVKVLRSAEIVLAEDLTPFETEWILSTLLHKPVQLLHVVTNRRTDNGWDTSVRDSLKLLASIVDKYSSADKYYYEIVQLCLLHYEPLVRQQALSCLSKVASKSVEGARSFTRHVSAL
;
A
#
# COMPACT_ATOMS: atom_id res chain seq x y z
N MET A 1 -16.27 -6.38 9.16
CA MET A 1 -15.42 -6.01 10.33
C MET A 1 -14.78 -7.21 11.02
N ASP A 2 -15.54 -8.20 11.50
CA ASP A 2 -15.01 -9.39 12.22
C ASP A 2 -13.89 -10.14 11.48
N LYS A 3 -14.00 -10.24 10.15
CA LYS A 3 -12.97 -10.87 9.30
C LYS A 3 -11.64 -10.10 9.33
N TRP A 4 -11.68 -8.78 9.39
CA TRP A 4 -10.48 -7.95 9.46
C TRP A 4 -9.83 -8.06 10.83
N GLU A 5 -10.62 -8.00 11.91
CA GLU A 5 -10.11 -8.19 13.28
C GLU A 5 -9.40 -9.54 13.45
N ALA A 6 -9.97 -10.62 12.92
CA ALA A 6 -9.33 -11.94 12.94
C ALA A 6 -7.96 -11.94 12.22
N VAL A 7 -7.84 -11.20 11.12
CA VAL A 7 -6.57 -11.03 10.40
C VAL A 7 -5.57 -10.26 11.25
N LEU A 8 -5.99 -9.16 11.87
CA LEU A 8 -5.11 -8.34 12.72
C LEU A 8 -4.52 -9.14 13.90
N THR A 9 -5.32 -10.01 14.51
CA THR A 9 -4.85 -10.91 15.57
C THR A 9 -3.80 -11.89 15.05
N SER A 10 -3.98 -12.44 13.85
CA SER A 10 -3.02 -13.37 13.25
C SER A 10 -1.68 -12.75 12.83
N CYS A 11 -1.63 -11.43 12.63
CA CYS A 11 -0.42 -10.71 12.24
C CYS A 11 0.56 -10.47 13.40
N GLN A 12 0.13 -10.63 14.65
CA GLN A 12 0.96 -10.29 15.81
C GLN A 12 2.10 -11.30 16.06
N ASP A 13 1.96 -12.51 15.54
CA ASP A 13 2.83 -13.63 15.92
C ASP A 13 3.99 -13.91 14.94
N GLU A 14 3.87 -13.62 13.63
CA GLU A 14 4.95 -13.85 12.66
C GLU A 14 4.73 -13.10 11.33
N ASN A 15 5.63 -12.18 10.97
CA ASN A 15 5.64 -11.49 9.66
C ASN A 15 6.34 -12.37 8.59
N ASP A 16 5.86 -13.59 8.40
CA ASP A 16 6.28 -14.44 7.29
C ASP A 16 5.55 -14.04 5.99
N GLN A 17 6.16 -14.35 4.84
CA GLN A 17 5.61 -13.94 3.55
C GLN A 17 4.20 -14.51 3.31
N ARG A 18 3.94 -15.73 3.80
CA ARG A 18 2.65 -16.40 3.61
C ARG A 18 1.53 -15.68 4.36
N THR A 19 1.78 -15.26 5.59
CA THR A 19 0.84 -14.46 6.39
C THR A 19 0.61 -13.12 5.73
N PHE A 20 1.67 -12.45 5.28
CA PHE A 20 1.54 -11.18 4.56
C PHE A 20 0.66 -11.29 3.30
N VAL A 21 0.82 -12.35 2.50
CA VAL A 21 -0.04 -12.59 1.32
C VAL A 21 -1.50 -12.78 1.71
N LYS A 22 -1.79 -13.48 2.82
CA LYS A 22 -3.17 -13.62 3.32
C LYS A 22 -3.73 -12.26 3.74
N VAL A 23 -2.94 -11.43 4.40
CA VAL A 23 -3.34 -10.09 4.82
C VAL A 23 -3.71 -9.23 3.62
N LEU A 24 -2.88 -9.21 2.57
CA LEU A 24 -3.18 -8.46 1.34
C LEU A 24 -4.51 -8.88 0.71
N ARG A 25 -4.74 -10.19 0.58
CA ARG A 25 -6.00 -10.72 0.04
C ARG A 25 -7.19 -10.36 0.91
N SER A 26 -7.06 -10.47 2.24
CA SER A 26 -8.12 -10.06 3.15
C SER A 26 -8.41 -8.57 3.08
N ALA A 27 -7.38 -7.72 2.95
CA ALA A 27 -7.56 -6.28 2.78
C ALA A 27 -8.29 -5.97 1.48
N GLU A 28 -7.94 -6.61 0.36
CA GLU A 28 -8.65 -6.48 -0.90
C GLU A 28 -10.13 -6.85 -0.78
N ILE A 29 -10.45 -7.95 -0.09
CA ILE A 29 -11.83 -8.40 0.12
C ILE A 29 -12.60 -7.41 0.98
N VAL A 30 -12.04 -7.01 2.13
CA VAL A 30 -12.74 -6.12 3.07
C VAL A 30 -12.93 -4.73 2.48
N LEU A 31 -11.92 -4.20 1.76
CA LEU A 31 -12.05 -2.92 1.09
C LEU A 31 -13.08 -2.95 -0.06
N ALA A 32 -13.34 -4.12 -0.65
CA ALA A 32 -14.39 -4.27 -1.66
C ALA A 32 -15.82 -4.27 -1.06
N GLU A 33 -15.99 -4.34 0.26
CA GLU A 33 -17.28 -4.23 0.94
C GLU A 33 -17.75 -2.76 1.00
N ASP A 34 -19.06 -2.55 1.19
CA ASP A 34 -19.64 -1.21 1.40
C ASP A 34 -19.33 -0.72 2.81
N LEU A 35 -18.14 -0.13 2.97
CA LEU A 35 -17.64 0.37 4.25
C LEU A 35 -18.11 1.81 4.50
N THR A 36 -18.44 2.10 5.75
CA THR A 36 -18.60 3.49 6.20
C THR A 36 -17.26 4.23 6.19
N PRO A 37 -17.26 5.58 6.19
CA PRO A 37 -16.02 6.36 6.25
C PRO A 37 -15.14 6.01 7.46
N PHE A 38 -15.75 5.77 8.62
CA PHE A 38 -15.03 5.39 9.84
C PHE A 38 -14.37 4.00 9.72
N GLU A 39 -15.08 3.01 9.18
CA GLU A 39 -14.52 1.66 8.98
C GLU A 39 -13.39 1.70 7.95
N THR A 40 -13.56 2.46 6.87
CA THR A 40 -12.51 2.69 5.86
C THR A 40 -11.26 3.28 6.52
N GLU A 41 -11.42 4.36 7.30
CA GLU A 41 -10.30 5.00 7.99
C GLU A 41 -9.59 4.04 8.95
N TRP A 42 -10.34 3.24 9.70
CA TRP A 42 -9.78 2.26 10.62
C TRP A 42 -9.01 1.14 9.90
N ILE A 43 -9.56 0.60 8.81
CA ILE A 43 -8.88 -0.41 7.97
C ILE A 43 -7.60 0.17 7.38
N LEU A 44 -7.65 1.37 6.80
CA LEU A 44 -6.45 2.00 6.22
C LEU A 44 -5.37 2.26 7.27
N SER A 45 -5.76 2.73 8.46
CA SER A 45 -4.82 2.93 9.57
C SER A 45 -4.15 1.61 9.98
N THR A 46 -4.93 0.56 10.18
CA THR A 46 -4.42 -0.76 10.64
C THR A 46 -3.66 -1.53 9.57
N LEU A 47 -3.95 -1.31 8.29
CA LEU A 47 -3.25 -1.87 7.14
C LEU A 47 -1.90 -1.20 6.89
N LEU A 48 -1.89 0.14 6.80
CA LEU A 48 -0.69 0.90 6.43
C LEU A 48 0.29 1.01 7.60
N HIS A 49 -0.24 1.11 8.81
CA HIS A 49 0.49 1.19 10.07
C HIS A 49 0.24 -0.06 10.93
N LYS A 50 0.48 0.03 12.24
CA LYS A 50 0.27 -1.11 13.14
C LYS A 50 -1.21 -1.53 13.14
N PRO A 51 -1.48 -2.85 13.12
CA PRO A 51 -0.53 -3.94 13.32
C PRO A 51 0.08 -4.53 12.03
N VAL A 52 -0.43 -4.24 10.83
CA VAL A 52 0.05 -4.88 9.57
C VAL A 52 1.36 -4.27 9.06
N GLN A 53 1.49 -2.95 9.19
CA GLN A 53 2.66 -2.16 8.79
C GLN A 53 3.06 -2.34 7.32
N LEU A 54 2.09 -2.33 6.39
CA LEU A 54 2.33 -2.58 4.96
C LEU A 54 3.46 -1.72 4.39
N LEU A 55 3.48 -0.42 4.71
CA LEU A 55 4.51 0.50 4.20
C LEU A 55 5.91 0.10 4.67
N HIS A 56 6.04 -0.34 5.91
CA HIS A 56 7.30 -0.79 6.50
C HIS A 56 7.77 -2.11 5.88
N VAL A 57 6.86 -3.08 5.71
CA VAL A 57 7.17 -4.38 5.10
C VAL A 57 7.65 -4.20 3.67
N VAL A 58 6.93 -3.42 2.87
CA VAL A 58 7.30 -3.12 1.47
C VAL A 58 8.66 -2.43 1.42
N THR A 59 8.90 -1.43 2.27
CA THR A 59 10.19 -0.73 2.32
C THR A 59 11.34 -1.70 2.58
N ASN A 60 11.21 -2.60 3.55
CA ASN A 60 12.30 -3.48 3.97
C ASN A 60 12.50 -4.70 3.06
N ARG A 61 11.44 -5.18 2.39
CA ARG A 61 11.48 -6.39 1.55
C ARG A 61 11.63 -6.10 0.06
N ARG A 62 11.69 -4.83 -0.35
CA ARG A 62 11.73 -4.44 -1.79
C ARG A 62 12.90 -5.00 -2.61
N THR A 63 14.00 -5.38 -1.97
CA THR A 63 15.20 -5.94 -2.64
C THR A 63 15.31 -7.45 -2.42
N ASP A 64 14.32 -8.07 -1.80
CA ASP A 64 14.27 -9.51 -1.57
C ASP A 64 13.48 -10.16 -2.71
N ASN A 65 14.17 -10.85 -3.61
CA ASN A 65 13.59 -11.48 -4.80
C ASN A 65 12.42 -12.43 -4.46
N GLY A 66 12.40 -13.02 -3.25
CA GLY A 66 11.28 -13.85 -2.81
C GLY A 66 9.98 -13.05 -2.66
N TRP A 67 10.07 -11.75 -2.39
CA TRP A 67 8.96 -10.87 -2.05
C TRP A 67 8.45 -10.01 -3.20
N ASP A 68 9.07 -10.06 -4.39
CA ASP A 68 8.70 -9.23 -5.54
C ASP A 68 7.20 -9.23 -5.83
N THR A 69 6.57 -10.41 -5.79
CA THR A 69 5.12 -10.52 -6.03
C THR A 69 4.32 -9.82 -4.94
N SER A 70 4.66 -10.05 -3.66
CA SER A 70 3.98 -9.42 -2.52
C SER A 70 4.16 -7.90 -2.51
N VAL A 71 5.35 -7.41 -2.84
CA VAL A 71 5.68 -5.98 -2.96
C VAL A 71 4.86 -5.37 -4.10
N ARG A 72 4.81 -6.04 -5.24
CA ARG A 72 4.05 -5.59 -6.41
C ARG A 72 2.54 -5.53 -6.13
N ASP A 73 1.99 -6.55 -5.47
CA ASP A 73 0.58 -6.59 -5.12
C ASP A 73 0.23 -5.55 -4.04
N SER A 74 1.16 -5.27 -3.11
CA SER A 74 1.02 -4.16 -2.16
C SER A 74 0.92 -2.81 -2.86
N LEU A 75 1.78 -2.55 -3.86
CA LEU A 75 1.75 -1.29 -4.64
C LEU A 75 0.45 -1.14 -5.44
N LYS A 76 -0.09 -2.25 -5.99
CA LYS A 76 -1.40 -2.25 -6.65
C LYS A 76 -2.54 -1.95 -5.68
N LEU A 77 -2.52 -2.57 -4.51
CA LEU A 77 -3.50 -2.32 -3.45
C LEU A 77 -3.48 -0.84 -3.03
N LEU A 78 -2.29 -0.27 -2.81
CA LEU A 78 -2.12 1.17 -2.54
C LEU A 78 -2.68 2.04 -3.66
N ALA A 79 -2.40 1.72 -4.92
CA ALA A 79 -2.94 2.45 -6.05
C ALA A 79 -4.49 2.41 -6.08
N SER A 80 -5.09 1.25 -5.80
CA SER A 80 -6.56 1.12 -5.70
C SER A 80 -7.12 1.91 -4.52
N ILE A 81 -6.43 1.94 -3.38
CA ILE A 81 -6.85 2.68 -2.19
C ILE A 81 -6.90 4.18 -2.49
N VAL A 82 -5.82 4.71 -3.07
CA VAL A 82 -5.70 6.13 -3.45
C VAL A 82 -6.78 6.54 -4.44
N ASP A 83 -7.16 5.66 -5.37
CA ASP A 83 -8.16 5.96 -6.39
C ASP A 83 -9.58 6.01 -5.82
N LYS A 84 -9.88 5.13 -4.84
CA LYS A 84 -11.24 4.89 -4.32
C LYS A 84 -11.57 5.67 -3.05
N TYR A 85 -10.62 5.83 -2.12
CA TYR A 85 -10.91 6.36 -0.79
C TYR A 85 -10.24 7.70 -0.56
N SER A 86 -11.05 8.75 -0.36
CA SER A 86 -10.54 10.09 -0.01
C SER A 86 -9.76 10.11 1.30
N SER A 87 -10.12 9.23 2.26
CA SER A 87 -9.42 9.07 3.55
C SER A 87 -7.97 8.60 3.43
N ALA A 88 -7.50 8.27 2.23
CA ALA A 88 -6.10 7.93 1.95
C ALA A 88 -5.20 9.18 1.87
N ASP A 89 -5.77 10.39 1.78
CA ASP A 89 -5.06 11.66 1.63
C ASP A 89 -3.96 11.88 2.68
N LYS A 90 -4.24 11.57 3.94
CA LYS A 90 -3.29 11.64 5.06
C LYS A 90 -2.06 10.75 4.89
N TYR A 91 -2.11 9.74 4.03
CA TYR A 91 -1.00 8.82 3.78
C TYR A 91 -0.27 9.10 2.46
N TYR A 92 -0.72 10.07 1.65
CA TYR A 92 -0.14 10.34 0.33
C TYR A 92 1.35 10.63 0.37
N TYR A 93 1.82 11.39 1.38
CA TYR A 93 3.24 11.67 1.52
C TYR A 93 4.07 10.38 1.65
N GLU A 94 3.67 9.47 2.53
CA GLU A 94 4.37 8.21 2.77
C GLU A 94 4.29 7.28 1.55
N ILE A 95 3.14 7.22 0.88
CA ILE A 95 2.95 6.44 -0.35
C ILE A 95 3.87 6.99 -1.46
N VAL A 96 4.00 8.31 -1.59
CA VAL A 96 4.94 8.92 -2.54
C VAL A 96 6.38 8.53 -2.22
N GLN A 97 6.81 8.65 -0.96
CA GLN A 97 8.17 8.26 -0.57
C GLN A 97 8.43 6.78 -0.89
N LEU A 98 7.46 5.91 -0.62
CA LEU A 98 7.54 4.48 -0.95
C LEU A 98 7.70 4.25 -2.46
N CYS A 99 6.92 4.95 -3.30
CA CYS A 99 6.98 4.79 -4.75
C CYS A 99 8.29 5.29 -5.38
N LEU A 100 8.99 6.21 -4.70
CA LEU A 100 10.27 6.77 -5.17
C LEU A 100 11.49 5.92 -4.80
N LEU A 101 11.29 4.85 -4.02
CA LEU A 101 12.37 3.92 -3.69
C LEU A 101 12.90 3.18 -4.94
N HIS A 102 14.09 2.61 -4.81
CA HIS A 102 14.67 1.76 -5.86
C HIS A 102 13.98 0.39 -5.87
N TYR A 103 13.54 -0.03 -7.07
CA TYR A 103 12.86 -1.31 -7.34
C TYR A 103 13.39 -1.94 -8.62
N GLU A 104 13.32 -3.26 -8.70
CA GLU A 104 13.51 -4.03 -9.93
C GLU A 104 12.49 -3.60 -11.01
N PRO A 105 12.81 -3.73 -12.32
CA PRO A 105 12.02 -3.15 -13.41
C PRO A 105 10.52 -3.46 -13.37
N LEU A 106 10.15 -4.71 -13.07
CA LEU A 106 8.75 -5.16 -13.01
C LEU A 106 7.98 -4.52 -11.84
N VAL A 107 8.64 -4.38 -10.69
CA VAL A 107 8.04 -3.76 -9.49
C VAL A 107 7.99 -2.25 -9.66
N ARG A 108 9.01 -1.66 -10.28
CA ARG A 108 9.10 -0.23 -10.59
C ARG A 108 7.92 0.24 -11.42
N GLN A 109 7.46 -0.56 -12.39
CA GLN A 109 6.27 -0.22 -13.17
C GLN A 109 5.02 -0.02 -12.28
N GLN A 110 4.84 -0.87 -11.26
CA GLN A 110 3.72 -0.72 -10.33
C GLN A 110 3.91 0.45 -9.37
N ALA A 111 5.15 0.72 -8.93
CA ALA A 111 5.46 1.89 -8.12
C ALA A 111 5.12 3.20 -8.87
N LEU A 112 5.48 3.28 -10.15
CA LEU A 112 5.13 4.43 -11.00
C LEU A 112 3.62 4.54 -11.24
N SER A 113 2.92 3.42 -11.42
CA SER A 113 1.46 3.41 -11.52
C SER A 113 0.78 3.87 -10.22
N CYS A 114 1.33 3.52 -9.06
CA CYS A 114 0.82 4.01 -7.78
C CYS A 114 1.11 5.51 -7.61
N LEU A 115 2.31 5.95 -7.95
CA LEU A 115 2.70 7.37 -7.90
C LEU A 115 1.83 8.24 -8.80
N SER A 116 1.48 7.78 -10.01
CA SER A 116 0.62 8.54 -10.91
C SER A 116 -0.80 8.71 -10.37
N LYS A 117 -1.33 7.71 -9.66
CA LYS A 117 -2.62 7.82 -8.96
C LYS A 117 -2.57 8.88 -7.86
N VAL A 118 -1.52 8.88 -7.03
CA VAL A 118 -1.36 9.91 -5.99
C VAL A 118 -1.18 11.29 -6.62
N ALA A 119 -0.41 11.39 -7.71
CA ALA A 119 -0.20 12.64 -8.43
C ALA A 119 -1.48 13.26 -9.00
N SER A 120 -2.45 12.43 -9.40
CA SER A 120 -3.76 12.90 -9.87
C SER A 120 -4.67 13.44 -8.75
N LYS A 121 -4.34 13.16 -7.49
CA LYS A 121 -5.16 13.49 -6.31
C LYS A 121 -4.49 14.47 -5.34
N SER A 122 -3.18 14.70 -5.44
CA SER A 122 -2.41 15.59 -4.56
C SER A 122 -1.38 16.42 -5.31
N VAL A 123 -1.25 17.69 -4.91
CA VAL A 123 -0.27 18.63 -5.44
C VAL A 123 1.17 18.16 -5.12
N GLU A 124 1.39 17.60 -3.93
CA GLU A 124 2.66 17.00 -3.52
C GLU A 124 2.99 15.78 -4.39
N GLY A 125 1.99 14.94 -4.67
CA GLY A 125 2.10 13.84 -5.61
C GLY A 125 2.50 14.31 -7.00
N ALA A 126 1.81 15.34 -7.52
CA ALA A 126 2.09 15.91 -8.84
C ALA A 126 3.50 16.48 -8.96
N ARG A 127 3.96 17.23 -7.94
CA ARG A 127 5.33 17.77 -7.89
C ARG A 127 6.38 16.66 -7.87
N SER A 128 6.14 15.61 -7.08
CA SER A 128 7.08 14.49 -6.92
C SER A 128 7.14 13.62 -8.17
N PHE A 129 6.00 13.35 -8.81
CA PHE A 129 5.93 12.64 -10.09
C PHE A 129 6.70 13.37 -11.19
N THR A 130 6.47 14.67 -11.36
CA THR A 130 7.19 15.47 -12.37
C THR A 130 8.69 15.44 -12.13
N ARG A 131 9.15 15.63 -10.88
CA ARG A 131 10.59 15.53 -10.56
C ARG A 131 11.18 14.16 -10.86
N HIS A 132 10.45 13.08 -10.55
CA HIS A 132 10.95 11.73 -10.76
C HIS A 132 11.00 11.36 -12.25
N VAL A 133 9.99 11.75 -13.03
CA VAL A 133 9.97 11.55 -14.49
C VAL A 133 11.09 12.36 -15.17
N SER A 134 11.39 13.56 -14.70
CA SER A 134 12.51 14.36 -15.21
C SER A 134 13.90 13.82 -14.84
N ALA A 135 14.00 12.89 -13.88
CA ALA A 135 15.25 12.31 -13.40
C ALA A 135 15.47 10.85 -13.87
N LEU A 136 14.53 10.31 -14.65
CA LEU A 136 14.59 9.02 -15.35
C LEU A 136 15.30 9.19 -16.69
#